data_AF-A0A3E0WQU7-F1
#
_entry.id   AF-A0A3E0WQU7-F1
#
_cell.length_a   1.000
_cell.length_b   1.000
_cell.length_c   1.000
_cell.angle_alpha   90.00
_cell.angle_beta   90.00
_cell.angle_gamma   90.00
#
_symmetry.space_group_name_H-M   'P 1'
#
loop_
_entity.id
_entity.type
_entity.pdbx_description
1 polymer ?
#
loop_
_entity_poly.entity_id
_entity_poly.type
_entity_poly.pdbx_seq_one_letter_code
_entity_poly.pdbx_strand_id
1 'polypeptide(L)'
;MKARMALLVMLLPATVYALDLTAGKSEADAPALFIELYKQRLSPVTVVEDWQNEKNYFYLSRAGSLHYFDAEAGERIRGWPLTRWEHQHVVPEIRRQYAEFFVAYPDERYPSAQHHGVGCTGLLPLRYGDLEGGGELSLVLILAHHFVVFSPAHEAIVFAEELKIDDWLSEEEAEQLREWGQREEDAQYLSRIASEFDVILPGYRGYSKLFFGDFAGSGAAEIVIWRKLYQSREKDDPVAGFELERNEWQHYRRRASDGQYIPQGTPEELIRAWLSERELTWADGYPRYSECPGEAGELIPEMHDPLLNDLEVLPNFAYE
;
A
#
# COMPACT_ATOMS: atom_id res chain seq x y z
N MET A 1 -32.05 -45.90 20.53
CA MET A 1 -31.98 -44.45 20.26
C MET A 1 -30.53 -44.09 19.94
N LYS A 2 -30.21 -43.84 18.66
CA LYS A 2 -28.91 -43.31 18.22
C LYS A 2 -29.17 -41.95 17.62
N ALA A 3 -28.76 -40.89 18.32
CA ALA A 3 -28.79 -39.53 17.77
C ALA A 3 -27.62 -39.42 16.79
N ARG A 4 -27.94 -39.25 15.49
CA ARG A 4 -26.98 -38.79 14.49
C ARG A 4 -26.89 -37.28 14.61
N MET A 5 -25.79 -36.80 15.18
CA MET A 5 -25.44 -35.39 15.16
C MET A 5 -24.89 -35.09 13.76
N ALA A 6 -25.68 -34.43 12.93
CA ALA A 6 -25.25 -33.95 11.63
C ALA A 6 -24.39 -32.70 11.87
N LEU A 7 -23.08 -32.85 11.71
CA LEU A 7 -22.15 -31.72 11.63
C LEU A 7 -22.30 -31.11 10.24
N LEU A 8 -23.17 -30.10 10.13
CA LEU A 8 -23.28 -29.28 8.93
C LEU A 8 -22.14 -28.25 8.97
N VAL A 9 -20.96 -28.64 8.48
CA VAL A 9 -19.90 -27.67 8.20
C VAL A 9 -20.31 -26.95 6.91
N MET A 10 -20.97 -25.80 7.04
CA MET A 10 -21.08 -24.87 5.92
C MET A 10 -19.68 -24.30 5.68
N LEU A 11 -18.94 -24.92 4.76
CA LEU A 11 -17.81 -24.29 4.10
C LEU A 11 -18.38 -23.20 3.20
N LEU A 12 -18.61 -22.01 3.75
CA LEU A 12 -18.69 -20.82 2.91
C LEU A 12 -17.29 -20.65 2.31
N PRO A 13 -17.14 -20.55 0.98
CA PRO A 13 -15.85 -20.24 0.40
C PRO A 13 -15.39 -18.93 1.03
N ALA A 14 -14.19 -18.93 1.62
CA ALA A 14 -13.56 -17.70 2.05
C ALA A 14 -13.35 -16.85 0.80
N THR A 15 -14.27 -15.93 0.53
CA THR A 15 -14.12 -14.98 -0.55
C THR A 15 -13.03 -14.02 -0.13
N VAL A 16 -11.82 -14.25 -0.63
CA VAL A 16 -10.86 -13.16 -0.75
C VAL A 16 -11.46 -12.19 -1.74
N TYR A 17 -11.72 -10.98 -1.25
CA TYR A 17 -12.32 -9.94 -2.08
C TYR A 17 -11.26 -9.49 -3.09
N ALA A 18 -11.53 -9.74 -4.38
CA ALA A 18 -10.86 -8.99 -5.42
C ALA A 18 -11.31 -7.53 -5.28
N LEU A 19 -10.36 -6.60 -5.30
CA LEU A 19 -10.65 -5.18 -5.17
C LEU A 19 -11.39 -4.69 -6.42
N ASP A 20 -12.72 -4.55 -6.32
CA ASP A 20 -13.55 -3.96 -7.37
C ASP A 20 -13.59 -2.44 -7.20
N LEU A 21 -12.46 -1.81 -7.52
CA LEU A 21 -12.25 -0.37 -7.40
C LEU A 21 -12.13 0.25 -8.78
N THR A 22 -12.90 1.30 -9.05
CA THR A 22 -12.75 2.09 -10.27
C THR A 22 -11.72 3.17 -10.06
N ALA A 23 -10.67 3.18 -10.90
CA ALA A 23 -9.71 4.26 -10.94
C ALA A 23 -10.36 5.58 -11.38
N GLY A 24 -9.93 6.67 -10.76
CA GLY A 24 -10.30 8.01 -11.16
C GLY A 24 -9.69 8.39 -12.52
N LYS A 25 -10.07 9.56 -13.00
CA LYS A 25 -9.69 10.11 -14.29
C LYS A 25 -8.64 11.21 -14.11
N SER A 26 -7.68 11.25 -15.03
CA SER A 26 -6.71 12.34 -15.14
C SER A 26 -7.30 13.53 -15.92
N GLU A 27 -6.54 14.63 -16.00
CA GLU A 27 -6.91 15.79 -16.83
C GLU A 27 -7.07 15.42 -18.31
N ALA A 28 -6.26 14.48 -18.82
CA ALA A 28 -6.34 14.02 -20.20
C ALA A 28 -7.65 13.27 -20.49
N ASP A 29 -8.19 12.57 -19.49
CA ASP A 29 -9.37 11.71 -19.66
C ASP A 29 -10.68 12.45 -19.40
N ALA A 30 -10.65 13.55 -18.65
CA ALA A 30 -11.83 14.33 -18.26
C ALA A 30 -11.65 15.85 -18.39
N PRO A 31 -11.22 16.38 -19.56
CA PRO A 31 -10.79 17.77 -19.69
C PRO A 31 -11.88 18.80 -19.34
N ALA A 32 -13.14 18.52 -19.68
CA ALA A 32 -14.25 19.42 -19.35
C ALA A 32 -14.44 19.60 -17.83
N LEU A 33 -14.34 18.51 -17.06
CA LEU A 33 -14.47 18.56 -15.59
C LEU A 33 -13.30 19.31 -14.96
N PHE A 34 -12.08 19.08 -15.44
CA PHE A 34 -10.90 19.81 -14.98
C PHE A 34 -11.00 21.31 -15.27
N ILE A 35 -11.51 21.69 -16.44
CA ILE A 35 -11.77 23.11 -16.77
C ILE A 35 -12.69 23.76 -15.73
N GLU A 36 -13.79 23.09 -15.35
CA GLU A 36 -14.70 23.62 -14.32
C GLU A 36 -14.01 23.75 -12.95
N LEU A 37 -13.25 22.73 -12.54
CA LEU A 37 -12.48 22.78 -11.29
C LEU A 37 -11.44 23.91 -11.30
N TYR A 38 -10.77 24.14 -12.44
CA TYR A 38 -9.79 25.22 -12.59
C TYR A 38 -10.43 26.62 -12.55
N LYS A 39 -11.65 26.80 -13.09
CA LYS A 39 -12.40 28.06 -12.94
C LYS A 39 -12.65 28.41 -11.47
N GLN A 40 -12.82 27.39 -10.63
CA GLN A 40 -12.96 27.52 -9.18
C GLN A 40 -11.61 27.65 -8.45
N ARG A 41 -10.50 27.83 -9.17
CA ARG A 41 -9.13 27.91 -8.65
C ARG A 41 -8.71 26.68 -7.86
N LEU A 42 -9.27 25.52 -8.20
CA LEU A 42 -8.85 24.23 -7.65
C LEU A 42 -7.68 23.68 -8.46
N SER A 43 -6.97 22.69 -7.92
CA SER A 43 -5.83 22.06 -8.59
C SER A 43 -5.87 20.54 -8.40
N PRO A 44 -6.85 19.87 -9.02
CA PRO A 44 -6.97 18.41 -8.96
C PRO A 44 -5.78 17.72 -9.64
N VAL A 45 -5.44 16.53 -9.14
CA VAL A 45 -4.55 15.55 -9.78
C VAL A 45 -5.39 14.47 -10.44
N THR A 46 -6.38 13.96 -9.71
CA THR A 46 -7.29 12.90 -10.15
C THR A 46 -8.68 13.19 -9.64
N VAL A 47 -9.69 12.84 -10.42
CA VAL A 47 -11.10 13.01 -10.08
C VAL A 47 -11.84 11.70 -10.28
N VAL A 48 -12.72 11.33 -9.35
CA VAL A 48 -13.59 10.16 -9.47
C VAL A 48 -15.04 10.56 -9.18
N GLU A 49 -15.95 10.01 -9.96
CA GLU A 49 -17.39 10.24 -9.83
C GLU A 49 -17.94 9.51 -8.62
N ASP A 50 -18.82 10.17 -7.87
CA ASP A 50 -19.55 9.53 -6.79
C ASP A 50 -20.71 8.69 -7.36
N TRP A 51 -20.57 7.37 -7.31
CA TRP A 51 -21.58 6.40 -7.73
C TRP A 51 -22.95 6.57 -7.05
N GLN A 52 -23.01 7.24 -5.89
CA GLN A 52 -24.27 7.52 -5.22
C GLN A 52 -24.93 8.82 -5.73
N ASN A 53 -24.17 9.68 -6.41
CA ASN A 53 -24.64 10.93 -6.97
C ASN A 53 -23.76 11.39 -8.14
N GLU A 54 -24.20 11.11 -9.37
CA GLU A 54 -23.47 11.38 -10.63
C GLU A 54 -23.08 12.86 -10.85
N LYS A 55 -23.66 13.79 -10.08
CA LYS A 55 -23.35 15.22 -10.12
C LYS A 55 -22.17 15.61 -9.23
N ASN A 56 -21.78 14.69 -8.35
CA ASN A 56 -20.75 14.92 -7.35
C ASN A 56 -19.49 14.12 -7.66
N TYR A 57 -18.37 14.70 -7.26
CA TYR A 57 -17.06 14.15 -7.54
C TYR A 57 -16.17 14.23 -6.32
N PHE A 58 -15.38 13.18 -6.11
CA PHE A 58 -14.22 13.25 -5.24
C PHE A 58 -13.00 13.64 -6.07
N TYR A 59 -12.16 14.53 -5.55
CA TYR A 59 -10.88 14.82 -6.20
C TYR A 59 -9.74 14.90 -5.20
N LEU A 60 -8.58 14.42 -5.63
CA LEU A 60 -7.31 14.56 -4.91
C LEU A 60 -6.61 15.83 -5.40
N SER A 61 -6.31 16.76 -4.51
CA SER A 61 -5.58 17.99 -4.85
C SER A 61 -4.06 17.78 -4.86
N ARG A 62 -3.34 18.61 -5.63
CA ARG A 62 -1.87 18.64 -5.60
C ARG A 62 -1.28 18.92 -4.21
N ALA A 63 -2.04 19.57 -3.34
CA ALA A 63 -1.62 19.90 -1.98
C ALA A 63 -1.77 18.73 -0.98
N GLY A 64 -2.17 17.53 -1.43
CA GLY A 64 -2.35 16.37 -0.54
C GLY A 64 -3.62 16.48 0.30
N SER A 65 -4.71 16.93 -0.30
CA SER A 65 -6.04 16.97 0.35
C SER A 65 -7.10 16.36 -0.56
N LEU A 66 -8.00 15.60 0.04
CA LEU A 66 -9.16 15.01 -0.63
C LEU A 66 -10.34 15.96 -0.51
N HIS A 67 -11.15 16.07 -1.56
CA HIS A 67 -12.27 17.00 -1.61
C HIS A 67 -13.50 16.36 -2.23
N TYR A 68 -14.67 16.90 -1.86
CA TYR A 68 -15.96 16.56 -2.44
C TYR A 68 -16.55 17.79 -3.11
N PHE A 69 -16.95 17.66 -4.37
CA PHE A 69 -17.32 18.77 -5.26
C PHE A 69 -18.65 18.49 -5.95
N ASP A 70 -19.51 19.49 -6.03
CA ASP A 70 -20.76 19.46 -6.80
C ASP A 70 -20.53 20.21 -8.12
N ALA A 71 -20.62 19.49 -9.23
CA ALA A 71 -20.40 20.08 -10.55
C ALA A 71 -21.58 20.90 -11.07
N GLU A 72 -22.81 20.64 -10.59
CA GLU A 72 -23.99 21.41 -10.98
C GLU A 72 -24.01 22.76 -10.27
N ALA A 73 -23.73 22.77 -8.96
CA ALA A 73 -23.60 23.99 -8.17
C ALA A 73 -22.28 24.72 -8.46
N GLY A 74 -21.27 24.00 -8.97
CA GLY A 74 -19.95 24.53 -9.27
C GLY A 74 -19.17 24.90 -8.01
N GLU A 75 -19.39 24.20 -6.91
CA GLU A 75 -18.78 24.52 -5.61
C GLU A 75 -18.21 23.31 -4.88
N ARG A 76 -17.21 23.60 -4.04
CA ARG A 76 -16.62 22.60 -3.14
C ARG A 76 -17.49 22.44 -1.90
N ILE A 77 -18.04 21.24 -1.71
CA ILE A 77 -18.87 20.90 -0.54
C ILE A 77 -17.99 20.65 0.68
N ARG A 78 -16.94 19.82 0.55
CA ARG A 78 -16.06 19.41 1.66
C ARG A 78 -14.59 19.27 1.27
N GLY A 79 -13.73 19.23 2.28
CA GLY A 79 -12.29 19.00 2.11
C GLY A 79 -11.66 18.42 3.36
N TRP A 80 -10.82 17.41 3.16
CA TRP A 80 -10.15 16.67 4.23
C TRP A 80 -8.64 16.67 3.98
N PRO A 81 -7.83 17.17 4.93
CA PRO A 81 -6.39 17.00 4.84
C PRO A 81 -6.04 15.52 4.98
N LEU A 82 -5.07 15.04 4.21
CA LEU A 82 -4.58 13.67 4.31
C LEU A 82 -3.44 13.60 5.33
N THR A 83 -3.82 13.48 6.59
CA THR A 83 -2.89 13.24 7.70
C THR A 83 -2.61 11.76 7.87
N ARG A 84 -1.46 11.38 8.42
CA ARG A 84 -1.19 9.95 8.65
C ARG A 84 -2.19 9.33 9.60
N TRP A 85 -2.50 8.08 9.32
CA TRP A 85 -3.37 7.26 10.17
C TRP A 85 -2.62 6.80 11.42
N GLU A 86 -3.23 6.98 12.60
CA GLU A 86 -2.56 6.76 13.89
C GLU A 86 -2.16 5.30 14.18
N HIS A 87 -2.79 4.35 13.48
CA HIS A 87 -2.50 2.93 13.62
C HIS A 87 -1.56 2.40 12.52
N GLN A 88 -1.03 3.28 11.67
CA GLN A 88 -0.11 2.87 10.62
C GLN A 88 1.15 2.25 11.24
N HIS A 89 1.48 1.04 10.82
CA HIS A 89 2.73 0.42 11.20
C HIS A 89 3.90 1.05 10.44
N VAL A 90 4.98 1.33 11.17
CA VAL A 90 6.26 1.76 10.58
C VAL A 90 7.28 0.68 10.91
N VAL A 91 7.96 0.20 9.88
CA VAL A 91 8.98 -0.84 10.01
C VAL A 91 10.11 -0.37 10.93
N PRO A 92 10.47 -1.16 11.97
CA PRO A 92 11.46 -0.75 12.98
C PRO A 92 12.82 -0.31 12.42
N GLU A 93 13.32 -0.94 11.36
CA GLU A 93 14.60 -0.62 10.70
C GLU A 93 14.55 0.78 10.09
N ILE A 94 13.47 1.09 9.37
CA ILE A 94 13.26 2.41 8.76
C ILE A 94 13.07 3.46 9.85
N ARG A 95 12.27 3.18 10.88
CA ARG A 95 12.11 4.08 12.02
C ARG A 95 13.44 4.35 12.72
N ARG A 96 14.28 3.32 12.87
CA ARG A 96 15.58 3.42 13.53
C ARG A 96 16.52 4.33 12.76
N GLN A 97 16.61 4.19 11.44
CA GLN A 97 17.46 5.07 10.62
C GLN A 97 17.10 6.55 10.81
N TYR A 98 15.81 6.92 10.73
CA TYR A 98 15.39 8.30 11.00
C TYR A 98 15.77 8.75 12.43
N ALA A 99 15.50 7.90 13.43
CA ALA A 99 15.78 8.21 14.82
C ALA A 99 17.27 8.38 15.13
N GLU A 100 18.15 7.62 14.48
CA GLU A 100 19.61 7.72 14.62
C GLU A 100 20.15 9.09 14.21
N PHE A 101 19.49 9.77 13.26
CA PHE A 101 19.87 11.10 12.80
C PHE A 101 19.07 12.23 13.46
N PHE A 102 18.38 11.95 14.57
CA PHE A 102 17.54 12.91 15.30
C PHE A 102 16.44 13.56 14.45
N VAL A 103 16.05 12.91 13.35
CA VAL A 103 14.95 13.34 12.50
C VAL A 103 13.73 12.49 12.82
N ALA A 104 12.60 13.13 13.07
CA ALA A 104 11.34 12.40 13.19
C ALA A 104 11.01 11.77 11.85
N TYR A 105 10.52 10.52 11.85
CA TYR A 105 9.83 10.00 10.69
C TYR A 105 8.73 11.01 10.31
N PRO A 106 8.50 11.29 9.01
CA PRO A 106 7.54 12.31 8.60
C PRO A 106 6.12 11.89 9.01
N ASP A 107 5.72 12.25 10.23
CA ASP A 107 4.56 11.68 10.93
C ASP A 107 3.24 12.41 10.61
N GLU A 108 3.28 13.63 10.06
CA GLU A 108 2.08 14.46 9.97
C GLU A 108 1.25 14.22 8.70
N ARG A 109 1.90 14.03 7.54
CA ARG A 109 1.22 13.99 6.23
C ARG A 109 1.83 12.95 5.32
N TYR A 110 0.98 12.40 4.45
CA TYR A 110 1.47 11.58 3.34
C TYR A 110 2.26 12.42 2.33
N PRO A 111 3.24 11.83 1.65
CA PRO A 111 3.91 12.48 0.52
C PRO A 111 2.89 12.94 -0.52
N SER A 112 3.24 13.98 -1.29
CA SER A 112 2.38 14.46 -2.36
C SER A 112 2.12 13.35 -3.40
N ALA A 113 0.99 13.41 -4.09
CA ALA A 113 0.60 12.43 -5.11
C ALA A 113 1.54 12.39 -6.35
N GLN A 114 2.61 13.19 -6.37
CA GLN A 114 3.55 13.29 -7.50
C GLN A 114 4.77 12.36 -7.38
N HIS A 115 4.91 11.64 -6.28
CA HIS A 115 6.00 10.67 -6.13
C HIS A 115 5.64 9.33 -6.77
N HIS A 116 6.63 8.67 -7.36
CA HIS A 116 6.47 7.34 -7.97
C HIS A 116 6.01 6.34 -6.90
N GLY A 117 4.87 5.69 -7.16
CA GLY A 117 4.33 4.64 -6.30
C GLY A 117 4.85 3.26 -6.66
N VAL A 118 4.10 2.22 -6.28
CA VAL A 118 4.38 0.85 -6.73
C VAL A 118 3.91 0.70 -8.18
N GLY A 119 4.80 0.37 -9.11
CA GLY A 119 4.54 0.48 -10.54
C GLY A 119 4.13 1.92 -10.90
N CYS A 120 3.13 2.06 -11.77
CA CYS A 120 2.59 3.38 -12.14
C CYS A 120 1.33 3.77 -11.33
N THR A 121 0.99 3.07 -10.25
CA THR A 121 -0.25 3.35 -9.48
C THR A 121 -0.31 4.78 -8.94
N GLY A 122 0.83 5.48 -8.82
CA GLY A 122 0.90 6.91 -8.53
C GLY A 122 0.41 7.84 -9.65
N LEU A 123 0.17 7.36 -10.88
CA LEU A 123 -0.38 8.17 -11.98
C LEU A 123 -1.87 8.42 -11.85
N LEU A 124 -2.61 7.43 -11.35
CA LEU A 124 -4.04 7.50 -11.05
C LEU A 124 -4.26 7.10 -9.58
N PRO A 125 -3.80 7.94 -8.64
CA PRO A 125 -3.71 7.60 -7.23
C PRO A 125 -5.07 7.44 -6.56
N LEU A 126 -6.19 7.84 -7.16
CA LEU A 126 -7.51 7.83 -6.53
C LEU A 126 -8.39 6.74 -7.14
N ARG A 127 -8.95 5.85 -6.32
CA ARG A 127 -9.95 4.86 -6.71
C ARG A 127 -11.19 4.95 -5.82
N TYR A 128 -12.33 4.52 -6.34
CA TYR A 128 -13.60 4.48 -5.60
C TYR A 128 -14.32 3.15 -5.84
N GLY A 129 -14.84 2.55 -4.78
CA GLY A 129 -15.62 1.32 -4.87
C GLY A 129 -15.82 0.63 -3.53
N ASP A 130 -16.38 -0.58 -3.57
CA ASP A 130 -16.59 -1.42 -2.40
C ASP A 130 -15.34 -2.28 -2.17
N LEU A 131 -14.58 -1.95 -1.12
CA LEU A 131 -13.35 -2.63 -0.77
C LEU A 131 -13.59 -4.05 -0.22
N GLU A 132 -14.72 -4.25 0.45
CA GLU A 132 -14.98 -5.39 1.34
C GLU A 132 -16.13 -6.29 0.85
N GLY A 133 -16.77 -5.95 -0.27
CA GLY A 133 -17.98 -6.65 -0.76
C GLY A 133 -19.20 -6.48 0.15
N GLY A 134 -19.17 -5.50 1.06
CA GLY A 134 -20.21 -5.21 2.06
C GLY A 134 -21.21 -4.12 1.64
N GLY A 135 -21.02 -3.53 0.46
CA GLY A 135 -21.80 -2.42 -0.09
C GLY A 135 -21.39 -1.04 0.41
N GLU A 136 -20.41 -0.93 1.30
CA GLU A 136 -19.91 0.35 1.77
C GLU A 136 -18.77 0.86 0.88
N LEU A 137 -18.98 2.02 0.28
CA LEU A 137 -18.03 2.60 -0.66
C LEU A 137 -16.89 3.30 0.07
N SER A 138 -15.68 3.06 -0.40
CA SER A 138 -14.45 3.64 0.11
C SER A 138 -13.65 4.30 -1.00
N LEU A 139 -12.91 5.34 -0.65
CA LEU A 139 -11.89 5.92 -1.51
C LEU A 139 -10.55 5.30 -1.15
N VAL A 140 -9.88 4.73 -2.14
CA VAL A 140 -8.52 4.20 -1.98
C VAL A 140 -7.54 5.14 -2.66
N LEU A 141 -6.57 5.60 -1.89
CA LEU A 141 -5.50 6.48 -2.36
C LEU A 141 -4.16 5.75 -2.37
N ILE A 142 -3.43 5.82 -3.48
CA ILE A 142 -2.03 5.39 -3.56
C ILE A 142 -1.14 6.61 -3.57
N LEU A 143 -0.57 6.94 -2.41
CA LEU A 143 0.21 8.16 -2.18
C LEU A 143 1.68 7.79 -2.02
N ALA A 144 2.44 7.93 -3.11
CA ALA A 144 3.78 7.34 -3.21
C ALA A 144 3.70 5.83 -2.89
N HIS A 145 4.36 5.38 -1.83
CA HIS A 145 4.37 4.00 -1.40
C HIS A 145 3.21 3.62 -0.46
N HIS A 146 2.26 4.52 -0.20
CA HIS A 146 1.21 4.29 0.79
C HIS A 146 -0.11 3.90 0.15
N PHE A 147 -0.71 2.83 0.67
CA PHE A 147 -2.12 2.50 0.46
C PHE A 147 -2.94 3.14 1.58
N VAL A 148 -3.89 4.01 1.23
CA VAL A 148 -4.71 4.75 2.20
C VAL A 148 -6.18 4.52 1.88
N VAL A 149 -6.97 4.12 2.86
CA VAL A 149 -8.42 3.95 2.74
C VAL A 149 -9.11 5.07 3.49
N PHE A 150 -9.90 5.85 2.76
CA PHE A 150 -10.74 6.90 3.30
C PHE A 150 -12.21 6.49 3.19
N SER A 151 -12.95 6.55 4.29
CA SER A 151 -14.40 6.32 4.30
C SER A 151 -15.12 7.66 4.15
N PRO A 152 -15.86 7.90 3.05
CA PRO A 152 -16.70 9.10 2.92
C PRO A 152 -17.79 9.16 3.98
N ALA A 153 -18.33 8.01 4.42
CA ALA A 153 -19.37 7.93 5.43
C ALA A 153 -18.88 8.38 6.81
N HIS A 154 -17.62 8.08 7.14
CA HIS A 154 -17.00 8.49 8.40
C HIS A 154 -16.13 9.75 8.28
N GLU A 155 -15.95 10.27 7.07
CA GLU A 155 -15.12 11.44 6.77
C GLU A 155 -13.69 11.34 7.34
N ALA A 156 -13.14 10.13 7.33
CA ALA A 156 -11.88 9.80 7.99
C ALA A 156 -11.07 8.75 7.21
N ILE A 157 -9.76 8.78 7.42
CA ILE A 157 -8.88 7.67 7.03
C ILE A 157 -9.13 6.54 8.03
N VAL A 158 -9.50 5.38 7.51
CA VAL A 158 -9.89 4.21 8.32
C VAL A 158 -8.83 3.11 8.30
N PHE A 159 -7.89 3.18 7.36
CA PHE A 159 -6.76 2.27 7.25
C PHE A 159 -5.65 2.91 6.40
N ALA A 160 -4.39 2.62 6.72
CA ALA A 160 -3.27 2.92 5.85
C ALA A 160 -2.11 1.94 6.07
N GLU A 161 -1.38 1.67 4.99
CA GLU A 161 -0.23 0.77 4.97
C GLU A 161 0.84 1.27 4.00
N GLU A 162 2.11 1.07 4.34
CA GLU A 162 3.23 1.27 3.41
C GLU A 162 3.45 0.00 2.57
N LEU A 163 3.11 0.07 1.28
CA LEU A 163 3.21 -1.02 0.30
C LEU A 163 4.65 -1.31 -0.12
N LYS A 164 5.51 -0.29 -0.11
CA LYS A 164 6.89 -0.37 -0.58
C LYS A 164 7.82 0.40 0.34
N ILE A 165 8.92 -0.24 0.71
CA ILE A 165 10.09 0.40 1.31
C ILE A 165 11.15 0.45 0.22
N ASP A 166 11.60 1.65 -0.09
CA ASP A 166 12.53 1.94 -1.19
C ASP A 166 13.76 2.71 -0.70
N ASP A 167 14.33 2.22 0.39
CA ASP A 167 15.52 2.80 1.03
C ASP A 167 16.80 2.22 0.42
N TRP A 168 17.03 2.47 -0.86
CA TRP A 168 18.26 2.05 -1.50
C TRP A 168 18.62 3.00 -2.64
N LEU A 169 19.92 3.13 -2.88
CA LEU A 169 20.52 3.84 -4.00
C LEU A 169 20.89 2.88 -5.10
N SER A 170 20.76 3.32 -6.34
CA SER A 170 21.30 2.59 -7.50
C SER A 170 22.82 2.40 -7.37
N GLU A 171 23.38 1.46 -8.13
CA GLU A 171 24.84 1.22 -8.12
C GLU A 171 25.63 2.49 -8.42
N GLU A 172 25.19 3.27 -9.41
CA GLU A 172 25.84 4.53 -9.79
C GLU A 172 25.81 5.55 -8.64
N GLU A 173 24.65 5.75 -8.00
CA GLU A 173 24.51 6.65 -6.86
C GLU A 173 25.37 6.18 -5.66
N ALA A 174 25.38 4.87 -5.40
CA ALA A 174 26.17 4.27 -4.35
C ALA A 174 27.68 4.40 -4.61
N GLU A 175 28.13 4.23 -5.85
CA GLU A 175 29.53 4.45 -6.25
C GLU A 175 29.96 5.90 -6.02
N GLN A 176 29.15 6.87 -6.44
CA GLN A 176 29.44 8.30 -6.24
C GLN A 176 29.61 8.64 -4.75
N LEU A 177 28.77 8.10 -3.87
CA LEU A 177 28.90 8.31 -2.42
C LEU A 177 30.17 7.66 -1.84
N ARG A 178 30.52 6.46 -2.30
CA ARG A 178 31.74 5.77 -1.85
C ARG A 178 33.01 6.52 -2.23
N GLU A 179 33.01 7.25 -3.35
CA GLU A 179 34.14 8.10 -3.76
C GLU A 179 34.34 9.31 -2.82
N TRP A 180 33.28 9.77 -2.16
CA TRP A 180 33.31 10.97 -1.30
C TRP A 180 33.48 10.66 0.20
N GLY A 181 33.15 9.46 0.65
CA GLY A 181 33.15 9.05 2.06
C GLY A 181 34.35 8.21 2.53
N GLN A 182 34.62 8.24 3.84
CA GLN A 182 35.48 7.27 4.53
C GLN A 182 34.64 6.14 5.15
N ARG A 183 35.11 4.87 5.03
CA ARG A 183 34.75 3.66 5.83
C ARG A 183 33.44 2.97 5.46
N GLU A 184 33.04 1.77 5.93
CA GLU A 184 33.61 0.53 6.54
C GLU A 184 32.58 -0.61 6.33
N GLU A 185 31.31 -0.29 6.05
CA GLU A 185 30.29 -1.25 5.64
C GLU A 185 30.27 -1.42 4.11
N ASP A 186 30.73 -2.57 3.67
CA ASP A 186 30.71 -3.00 2.28
C ASP A 186 29.36 -3.70 2.00
N ALA A 187 28.29 -2.93 1.81
CA ALA A 187 27.05 -3.43 1.21
C ALA A 187 27.04 -3.12 -0.30
N GLN A 188 26.36 -3.94 -1.11
CA GLN A 188 26.23 -3.72 -2.55
C GLN A 188 25.43 -2.45 -2.88
N TYR A 189 24.31 -2.26 -2.19
CA TYR A 189 23.41 -1.11 -2.29
C TYR A 189 23.33 -0.40 -0.94
N LEU A 190 23.34 0.93 -0.97
CA LEU A 190 23.39 1.77 0.22
C LEU A 190 22.03 2.39 0.52
N SER A 191 21.75 2.67 1.80
CA SER A 191 20.54 3.36 2.25
C SER A 191 20.47 4.77 1.68
N ARG A 192 19.32 5.10 1.07
CA ARG A 192 19.05 6.44 0.56
C ARG A 192 18.82 7.41 1.72
N ILE A 193 18.07 6.97 2.75
CA ILE A 193 17.79 7.78 3.94
C ILE A 193 19.08 8.14 4.65
N ALA A 194 19.96 7.16 4.90
CA ALA A 194 21.25 7.41 5.57
C ALA A 194 22.17 8.33 4.75
N SER A 195 22.10 8.25 3.41
CA SER A 195 22.93 9.08 2.53
C SER A 195 22.60 10.58 2.63
N GLU A 196 21.38 10.95 3.02
CA GLU A 196 21.02 12.36 3.26
C GLU A 196 21.79 12.97 4.45
N PHE A 197 22.41 12.12 5.29
CA PHE A 197 23.18 12.49 6.46
C PHE A 197 24.67 12.13 6.34
N ASP A 198 25.15 11.89 5.11
CA ASP A 198 26.53 11.46 4.82
C ASP A 198 26.94 10.17 5.56
N VAL A 199 25.98 9.27 5.83
CA VAL A 199 26.22 7.99 6.49
C VAL A 199 26.01 6.83 5.51
N ILE A 200 26.93 5.86 5.57
CA ILE A 200 26.88 4.63 4.78
C ILE A 200 26.27 3.54 5.66
N LEU A 201 25.06 3.11 5.30
CA LEU A 201 24.36 1.95 5.87
C LEU A 201 23.87 1.06 4.72
N PRO A 202 23.65 -0.25 4.94
CA PRO A 202 23.03 -1.12 3.96
C PRO A 202 21.63 -0.63 3.59
N GLY A 203 21.31 -0.67 2.30
CA GLY A 203 19.99 -0.33 1.80
C GLY A 203 18.95 -1.40 2.12
N TYR A 204 17.69 -0.98 2.27
CA TYR A 204 16.54 -1.85 2.48
C TYR A 204 15.53 -1.73 1.34
N ARG A 205 14.99 -2.89 0.96
CA ARG A 205 13.79 -2.99 0.14
C ARG A 205 12.72 -3.73 0.91
N GLY A 206 11.47 -3.37 0.71
CA GLY A 206 10.37 -4.08 1.38
C GLY A 206 9.08 -3.94 0.61
N TYR A 207 8.24 -4.98 0.70
CA TYR A 207 6.98 -5.03 -0.03
C TYR A 207 5.90 -5.67 0.83
N SER A 208 4.75 -5.00 0.93
CA SER A 208 3.58 -5.51 1.64
C SER A 208 2.52 -6.03 0.66
N LYS A 209 1.91 -7.16 1.03
CA LYS A 209 0.75 -7.75 0.36
C LYS A 209 -0.44 -7.74 1.29
N LEU A 210 -1.55 -7.21 0.82
CA LEU A 210 -2.78 -7.05 1.58
C LEU A 210 -3.78 -8.12 1.17
N PHE A 211 -4.42 -8.74 2.16
CA PHE A 211 -5.47 -9.72 1.99
C PHE A 211 -6.71 -9.24 2.75
N PHE A 212 -7.85 -9.19 2.05
CA PHE A 212 -9.12 -8.72 2.58
C PHE A 212 -10.06 -9.90 2.76
N GLY A 213 -10.71 -10.01 3.91
CA GLY A 213 -11.62 -11.12 4.20
C GLY A 213 -12.15 -11.16 5.62
N ASP A 214 -12.85 -12.23 5.98
CA ASP A 214 -13.13 -12.60 7.38
C ASP A 214 -12.25 -13.81 7.72
N PHE A 215 -11.05 -13.54 8.23
CA PHE A 215 -10.06 -14.58 8.50
C PHE A 215 -10.41 -15.36 9.77
N ALA A 216 -10.87 -14.67 10.81
CA ALA A 216 -11.25 -15.23 12.10
C ALA A 216 -12.68 -15.81 12.15
N GLY A 217 -13.50 -15.65 11.12
CA GLY A 217 -14.89 -16.13 11.11
C GLY A 217 -15.81 -15.35 12.04
N SER A 218 -15.49 -14.07 12.26
CA SER A 218 -16.19 -13.19 13.19
C SER A 218 -17.36 -12.43 12.55
N GLY A 219 -17.46 -12.46 11.23
CA GLY A 219 -18.37 -11.63 10.42
C GLY A 219 -17.94 -10.17 10.29
N ALA A 220 -16.79 -9.78 10.86
CA ALA A 220 -16.19 -8.46 10.67
C ALA A 220 -15.17 -8.51 9.52
N ALA A 221 -15.08 -7.43 8.75
CA ALA A 221 -14.02 -7.29 7.75
C ALA A 221 -12.65 -7.19 8.43
N GLU A 222 -11.69 -7.92 7.88
CA GLU A 222 -10.32 -8.01 8.37
C GLU A 222 -9.35 -7.77 7.22
N ILE A 223 -8.21 -7.17 7.55
CA ILE A 223 -7.06 -7.02 6.66
C ILE A 223 -5.90 -7.78 7.29
N VAL A 224 -5.37 -8.74 6.53
CA VAL A 224 -4.09 -9.38 6.83
C VAL A 224 -3.02 -8.77 5.93
N ILE A 225 -1.87 -8.47 6.51
CA ILE A 225 -0.71 -7.94 5.79
C ILE A 225 0.41 -8.96 5.88
N TRP A 226 0.99 -9.32 4.74
CA TRP A 226 2.22 -10.07 4.63
C TRP A 226 3.30 -9.19 4.01
N ARG A 227 4.22 -8.70 4.84
CA ARG A 227 5.38 -7.94 4.39
C ARG A 227 6.61 -8.83 4.30
N LYS A 228 7.40 -8.59 3.25
CA LYS A 228 8.78 -9.09 3.14
C LYS A 228 9.74 -7.92 3.21
N LEU A 229 10.73 -8.00 4.09
CA LEU A 229 11.80 -7.01 4.22
C LEU A 229 13.11 -7.65 3.77
N TYR A 230 13.86 -6.91 2.96
CA TYR A 230 15.12 -7.33 2.39
C TYR A 230 16.21 -6.32 2.72
N GLN A 231 17.40 -6.82 3.01
CA GLN A 231 18.59 -6.02 3.25
C GLN A 231 19.59 -6.24 2.13
N SER A 232 20.32 -5.19 1.73
CA SER A 232 21.38 -5.33 0.74
C SER A 232 22.42 -6.34 1.21
N ARG A 233 22.83 -7.23 0.31
CA ARG A 233 23.95 -8.15 0.55
C ARG A 233 25.27 -7.39 0.71
N GLU A 234 26.25 -8.07 1.28
CA GLU A 234 27.63 -7.59 1.35
C GLU A 234 28.22 -7.43 -0.06
N LYS A 235 29.07 -6.43 -0.25
CA LYS A 235 29.69 -6.07 -1.54
C LYS A 235 30.54 -7.21 -2.11
N ASP A 236 31.17 -7.98 -1.24
CA ASP A 236 32.00 -9.12 -1.61
C ASP A 236 31.17 -10.42 -1.72
N ASP A 237 29.86 -10.39 -1.45
CA ASP A 237 28.96 -11.51 -1.72
C ASP A 237 28.87 -11.72 -3.25
N PRO A 238 29.15 -12.93 -3.77
CA PRO A 238 29.03 -13.21 -5.20
C PRO A 238 27.59 -13.16 -5.72
N VAL A 239 26.58 -13.19 -4.85
CA VAL A 239 25.17 -13.04 -5.21
C VAL A 239 24.79 -11.56 -5.21
N ALA A 240 24.38 -11.05 -6.37
CA ALA A 240 23.94 -9.67 -6.49
C ALA A 240 22.57 -9.43 -5.83
N GLY A 241 22.36 -8.24 -5.28
CA GLY A 241 21.06 -7.77 -4.79
C GLY A 241 20.92 -7.81 -3.27
N PHE A 242 19.75 -8.27 -2.85
CA PHE A 242 19.28 -8.23 -1.48
C PHE A 242 19.03 -9.65 -0.97
N GLU A 243 19.03 -9.82 0.35
CA GLU A 243 18.61 -11.04 1.01
C GLU A 243 17.37 -10.80 1.85
N LEU A 244 16.51 -11.82 1.95
CA LEU A 244 15.31 -11.76 2.78
C LEU A 244 15.73 -11.73 4.26
N GLU A 245 15.56 -10.59 4.89
CA GLU A 245 15.83 -10.38 6.31
C GLU A 245 14.72 -11.01 7.15
N ARG A 246 13.45 -10.72 6.80
CA ARG A 246 12.30 -11.36 7.46
C ARG A 246 10.99 -11.26 6.68
N ASN A 247 10.07 -12.16 7.06
CA ASN A 247 8.64 -11.98 6.88
C ASN A 247 8.06 -11.25 8.09
N GLU A 248 7.04 -10.43 7.87
CA GLU A 248 6.28 -9.76 8.91
C GLU A 248 4.78 -9.87 8.62
N TRP A 249 4.01 -10.15 9.66
CA TRP A 249 2.58 -10.42 9.57
C TRP A 249 1.80 -9.49 10.47
N GLN A 250 0.75 -8.90 9.93
CA GLN A 250 -0.12 -7.99 10.69
C GLN A 250 -1.57 -8.36 10.43
N HIS A 251 -2.41 -8.15 11.44
CA HIS A 251 -3.83 -8.37 11.35
C HIS A 251 -4.55 -7.15 11.89
N TYR A 252 -5.48 -6.62 11.10
CA TYR A 252 -6.37 -5.54 11.47
C TYR A 252 -7.82 -6.00 11.35
N ARG A 253 -8.65 -5.59 12.30
CA ARG A 253 -10.09 -5.85 12.27
C ARG A 253 -10.87 -4.55 12.25
N ARG A 254 -11.86 -4.47 11.37
CA ARG A 254 -12.74 -3.30 11.25
C ARG A 254 -13.62 -3.14 12.49
N ARG A 255 -13.67 -1.92 13.02
CA ARG A 255 -14.50 -1.53 14.15
C ARG A 255 -15.80 -0.94 13.64
N ALA A 256 -16.93 -1.48 14.10
CA ALA A 256 -18.26 -1.07 13.62
C ALA A 256 -18.66 0.38 13.98
N SER A 257 -18.05 1.01 14.98
CA SER A 257 -18.46 2.34 15.46
C SER A 257 -18.00 3.49 14.56
N ASP A 258 -16.83 3.35 13.94
CA ASP A 258 -16.13 4.40 13.20
C ASP A 258 -15.52 3.89 11.88
N GLY A 259 -15.75 2.61 11.56
CA GLY A 259 -15.23 1.96 10.36
C GLY A 259 -13.72 1.74 10.39
N GLN A 260 -13.00 2.11 11.45
CA GLN A 260 -11.54 2.03 11.51
C GLN A 260 -11.04 0.60 11.67
N TYR A 261 -9.91 0.31 11.02
CA TYR A 261 -9.22 -0.98 11.12
C TYR A 261 -8.25 -0.99 12.30
N ILE A 262 -8.51 -1.76 13.34
CA ILE A 262 -7.69 -1.71 14.55
C ILE A 262 -6.68 -2.87 14.53
N PRO A 263 -5.38 -2.62 14.80
CA PRO A 263 -4.39 -3.67 14.96
C PRO A 263 -4.83 -4.71 15.99
N GLN A 264 -4.64 -5.98 15.66
CA GLN A 264 -4.95 -7.11 16.52
C GLN A 264 -3.66 -7.78 16.98
N GLY A 265 -3.58 -8.17 18.26
CA GLY A 265 -2.47 -8.96 18.81
C GLY A 265 -2.54 -10.44 18.42
N THR A 266 -2.76 -10.72 17.13
CA THR A 266 -2.91 -12.09 16.62
C THR A 266 -1.53 -12.72 16.42
N PRO A 267 -1.28 -13.94 16.93
CA PRO A 267 0.00 -14.63 16.69
C PRO A 267 0.26 -14.87 15.20
N GLU A 268 1.52 -14.74 14.79
CA GLU A 268 1.94 -14.94 13.40
C GLU A 268 1.52 -16.33 12.86
N GLU A 269 1.68 -17.36 13.66
CA GLU A 269 1.38 -18.75 13.32
C GLU A 269 -0.10 -18.93 12.97
N LEU A 270 -0.97 -18.16 13.63
CA LEU A 270 -2.40 -18.17 13.34
C LEU A 270 -2.72 -17.43 12.04
N ILE A 271 -2.07 -16.29 11.78
CA ILE A 271 -2.22 -15.55 10.51
C ILE A 271 -1.78 -16.44 9.35
N ARG A 272 -0.62 -17.11 9.49
CA ARG A 272 -0.09 -18.05 8.50
C ARG A 272 -1.02 -19.25 8.27
N ALA A 273 -1.60 -19.80 9.34
CA ALA A 273 -2.60 -20.85 9.23
C ALA A 273 -3.82 -20.37 8.44
N TRP A 274 -4.34 -19.16 8.69
CA TRP A 274 -5.48 -18.61 7.95
C TRP A 274 -5.23 -18.46 6.45
N LEU A 275 -4.03 -18.03 6.06
CA LEU A 275 -3.66 -17.90 4.65
C LEU A 275 -3.48 -19.28 4.01
N SER A 276 -2.81 -20.20 4.70
CA SER A 276 -2.62 -21.57 4.22
C SER A 276 -3.93 -22.34 4.06
N GLU A 277 -4.87 -22.22 5.01
CA GLU A 277 -6.21 -22.83 4.93
C GLU A 277 -7.02 -22.32 3.74
N ARG A 278 -6.71 -21.12 3.24
CA ARG A 278 -7.35 -20.49 2.09
C ARG A 278 -6.52 -20.62 0.81
N GLU A 279 -5.43 -21.40 0.85
CA GLU A 279 -4.49 -21.59 -0.25
C GLU A 279 -3.93 -20.26 -0.80
N LEU A 280 -3.77 -19.26 0.07
CA LEU A 280 -3.26 -17.94 -0.29
C LEU A 280 -1.75 -17.87 -0.14
N THR A 281 -1.09 -17.43 -1.20
CA THR A 281 0.35 -17.19 -1.26
C THR A 281 0.66 -15.70 -1.24
N TRP A 282 1.93 -15.32 -1.06
CA TRP A 282 2.36 -13.92 -1.13
C TRP A 282 1.95 -13.26 -2.45
N ALA A 283 2.03 -14.01 -3.56
CA ALA A 283 1.65 -13.51 -4.89
C ALA A 283 0.16 -13.21 -5.03
N ASP A 284 -0.71 -13.76 -4.17
CA ASP A 284 -2.16 -13.54 -4.26
C ASP A 284 -2.63 -12.23 -3.65
N GLY A 285 -1.84 -11.63 -2.75
CA GLY A 285 -2.22 -10.39 -2.09
C GLY A 285 -2.11 -9.15 -2.97
N TYR A 286 -2.84 -8.10 -2.61
CA TYR A 286 -2.77 -6.81 -3.30
C TYR A 286 -1.53 -6.01 -2.90
N PRO A 287 -0.88 -5.28 -3.82
CA PRO A 287 -1.14 -5.25 -5.26
C PRO A 287 -0.53 -6.47 -5.95
N ARG A 288 -1.31 -7.13 -6.80
CA ARG A 288 -0.92 -8.37 -7.49
C ARG A 288 -0.45 -8.12 -8.93
N TYR A 289 -1.22 -7.32 -9.66
CA TYR A 289 -0.99 -7.03 -11.06
C TYR A 289 -0.85 -5.52 -11.28
N SER A 290 -0.11 -5.16 -12.31
CA SER A 290 0.00 -3.81 -12.81
C SER A 290 -1.37 -3.34 -13.31
N GLU A 291 -1.73 -2.11 -12.94
CA GLU A 291 -2.89 -1.38 -13.46
C GLU A 291 -2.46 -0.37 -14.54
N CYS A 292 -1.21 -0.48 -15.02
CA CYS A 292 -0.62 0.53 -15.90
C CYS A 292 -1.15 0.48 -17.32
N PRO A 293 -1.38 1.64 -17.96
CA PRO A 293 -1.72 1.68 -19.38
C PRO A 293 -0.67 0.93 -20.21
N GLY A 294 -1.08 -0.14 -20.89
CA GLY A 294 -0.21 -0.97 -21.72
C GLY A 294 0.39 -2.21 -21.03
N GLU A 295 0.33 -2.29 -19.70
CA GLU A 295 0.86 -3.42 -18.90
C GLU A 295 -0.21 -4.00 -17.95
N ALA A 296 -1.48 -3.65 -18.18
CA ALA A 296 -2.58 -4.07 -17.31
C ALA A 296 -2.68 -5.61 -17.25
N GLY A 297 -2.65 -6.16 -16.03
CA GLY A 297 -2.68 -7.61 -15.80
C GLY A 297 -1.32 -8.29 -15.82
N GLU A 298 -0.24 -7.56 -16.13
CA GLU A 298 1.14 -8.06 -15.97
C GLU A 298 1.58 -7.98 -14.51
N LEU A 299 2.67 -8.67 -14.16
CA LEU A 299 3.25 -8.58 -12.82
C LEU A 299 3.91 -7.22 -12.61
N ILE A 300 3.87 -6.72 -11.38
CA ILE A 300 4.48 -5.43 -11.01
C ILE A 300 6.00 -5.63 -10.91
N PRO A 301 6.83 -5.07 -11.81
CA PRO A 301 8.24 -5.42 -11.91
C PRO A 301 9.01 -5.29 -10.59
N GLU A 302 8.74 -4.24 -9.81
CA GLU A 302 9.46 -3.97 -8.56
C GLU A 302 9.18 -5.02 -7.48
N MET A 303 7.99 -5.64 -7.51
CA MET A 303 7.59 -6.69 -6.56
C MET A 303 8.01 -8.09 -7.00
N HIS A 304 8.55 -8.23 -8.22
CA HIS A 304 8.94 -9.48 -8.85
C HIS A 304 10.40 -9.41 -9.36
N ASP A 305 11.21 -8.58 -8.70
CA ASP A 305 12.58 -8.27 -9.09
C ASP A 305 13.56 -9.40 -8.71
N PRO A 306 14.32 -9.96 -9.67
CA PRO A 306 15.35 -10.97 -9.41
C PRO A 306 16.39 -10.56 -8.36
N LEU A 307 16.66 -9.26 -8.19
CA LEU A 307 17.59 -8.78 -7.17
C LEU A 307 17.11 -9.04 -5.74
N LEU A 308 15.84 -9.40 -5.52
CA LEU A 308 15.34 -9.77 -4.20
C LEU A 308 15.81 -11.16 -3.77
N ASN A 309 16.32 -11.99 -4.70
CA ASN A 309 16.78 -13.36 -4.44
C ASN A 309 15.77 -14.23 -3.67
N ASP A 310 14.48 -14.00 -3.88
CA ASP A 310 13.39 -14.74 -3.23
C ASP A 310 12.54 -15.44 -4.31
N LEU A 311 12.48 -16.77 -4.24
CA LEU A 311 11.76 -17.55 -5.23
C LEU A 311 10.25 -17.30 -5.15
N GLU A 312 9.68 -17.02 -3.98
CA GLU A 312 8.25 -16.77 -3.80
C GLU A 312 7.79 -15.45 -4.44
N VAL A 313 8.72 -14.55 -4.78
CA VAL A 313 8.40 -13.32 -5.52
C VAL A 313 8.62 -13.47 -7.03
N LEU A 314 9.17 -14.58 -7.52
CA LEU A 314 9.39 -14.75 -8.97
C LEU A 314 8.19 -15.42 -9.66
N PRO A 315 7.82 -15.00 -10.88
CA PRO A 315 6.82 -15.69 -11.67
C PRO A 315 7.16 -17.18 -11.84
N ASN A 316 6.19 -18.05 -11.60
CA ASN A 316 6.24 -19.52 -11.75
C ASN A 316 6.86 -20.33 -10.59
N PHE A 317 7.00 -19.76 -9.39
CA PHE A 317 7.26 -20.59 -8.21
C PHE A 317 6.02 -21.41 -7.85
N ALA A 318 6.15 -22.74 -7.90
CA ALA A 318 5.18 -23.67 -7.34
C ALA A 318 5.75 -24.19 -6.02
N TYR A 319 4.93 -24.17 -4.96
CA TYR A 319 5.24 -24.96 -3.76
C TYR A 319 5.12 -26.44 -4.17
N GLU A 320 6.26 -27.14 -4.30
CA GLU A 320 6.28 -28.60 -4.49
C GLU A 320 5.84 -29.34 -3.24
#